data_AF-A0A529QVU9-F1
#
_entry.id   AF-A0A529QVU9-F1
#
_cell.length_a   1.000
_cell.length_b   1.000
_cell.length_c   1.000
_cell.angle_alpha   90.00
_cell.angle_beta   90.00
_cell.angle_gamma   90.00
#
_symmetry.space_group_name_H-M   'P 1'
#
loop_
_entity.id
_entity.type
_entity.pdbx_description
1 polymer ?
#
loop_
_entity_poly.entity_id
_entity_poly.type
_entity_poly.pdbx_seq_one_letter_code
_entity_poly.pdbx_strand_id
1 'polypeptide(L)'
;MLFALTTQELMERPDLWEAVHRLRYKIFVEEMGWTDLDRPDQLEIDQFDHDEAEHHLVIRNGELAGYQRMLPTTRPHLLTDVLSDLCEGQSPSGPNV
;
A
#
# COMPACT_ATOMS: atom_id res chain seq x y z
N MET A 1 -16.83 0.36 -9.31
CA MET A 1 -16.09 1.52 -9.82
C MET A 1 -14.63 1.34 -9.45
N LEU A 2 -13.72 1.59 -10.40
CA LEU A 2 -12.29 1.58 -10.14
C LEU A 2 -11.81 3.04 -9.97
N PHE A 3 -10.96 3.29 -8.99
CA PHE A 3 -10.25 4.55 -8.82
C PHE A 3 -8.75 4.32 -8.95
N ALA A 4 -8.05 5.27 -9.55
CA ALA A 4 -6.61 5.43 -9.49
C ALA A 4 -6.36 6.80 -8.87
N LEU A 5 -5.77 6.83 -7.68
CA LEU A 5 -5.58 8.03 -6.87
C LEU A 5 -4.11 8.15 -6.50
N THR A 6 -3.55 9.35 -6.60
CA THR A 6 -2.33 9.69 -5.88
C THR A 6 -2.56 9.67 -4.37
N THR A 7 -1.49 9.64 -3.57
CA THR A 7 -1.60 9.75 -2.12
C THR A 7 -2.32 11.02 -1.69
N GLN A 8 -2.03 12.17 -2.32
CA GLN A 8 -2.71 13.43 -2.02
C GLN A 8 -4.21 13.33 -2.26
N GLU A 9 -4.61 12.83 -3.43
CA GLU A 9 -6.03 12.65 -3.78
C GLU A 9 -6.74 11.68 -2.84
N LEU A 10 -6.06 10.63 -2.36
CA LEU A 10 -6.63 9.72 -1.36
C LEU A 10 -6.80 10.40 0.00
N MET A 11 -5.82 11.20 0.44
CA MET A 11 -5.90 11.95 1.70
C MET A 11 -7.02 13.00 1.71
N GLU A 12 -7.33 13.58 0.55
CA GLU A 12 -8.47 14.49 0.37
C GLU A 12 -9.84 13.78 0.49
N ARG A 13 -9.85 12.45 0.59
CA ARG A 13 -11.02 11.59 0.77
C ARG A 13 -10.88 10.77 2.06
N PRO A 14 -11.14 11.38 3.24
CA PRO A 14 -10.82 10.77 4.53
C PRO A 14 -11.56 9.45 4.78
N ASP A 15 -12.77 9.29 4.24
CA ASP A 15 -13.55 8.06 4.27
C ASP A 15 -12.85 6.92 3.51
N LEU A 16 -12.31 7.20 2.32
CA LEU A 16 -11.55 6.21 1.55
C LEU A 16 -10.17 5.95 2.15
N TRP A 17 -9.50 6.99 2.67
CA TRP A 17 -8.25 6.84 3.40
C TRP A 17 -8.41 5.86 4.56
N GLU A 18 -9.40 6.07 5.42
CA GLU A 18 -9.65 5.18 6.55
C GLU A 18 -10.04 3.77 6.08
N ALA A 19 -10.94 3.64 5.10
CA ALA A 19 -11.37 2.35 4.59
C ALA A 19 -10.21 1.50 4.03
N VAL A 20 -9.28 2.12 3.29
CA VAL A 20 -8.10 1.44 2.74
C VAL A 20 -7.20 0.89 3.83
N HIS A 21 -6.81 1.73 4.80
CA HIS A 21 -5.83 1.33 5.81
C HIS A 21 -6.43 0.39 6.86
N ARG A 22 -7.75 0.46 7.12
CA ARG A 22 -8.45 -0.56 7.92
C ARG A 22 -8.56 -1.90 7.19
N LEU A 23 -8.87 -1.90 5.89
CA LEU A 23 -8.90 -3.13 5.09
C LEU A 23 -7.52 -3.81 5.10
N ARG A 24 -6.46 -3.02 4.91
CA ARG A 24 -5.08 -3.50 4.99
C ARG A 24 -4.74 -4.07 6.36
N TYR A 25 -5.10 -3.39 7.46
CA TYR A 25 -4.89 -3.89 8.82
C TYR A 25 -5.57 -5.24 9.06
N LYS A 26 -6.84 -5.34 8.69
CA LYS A 26 -7.59 -6.60 8.79
C LYS A 26 -6.88 -7.74 8.06
N ILE A 27 -6.42 -7.51 6.83
CA ILE A 27 -5.78 -8.57 6.03
C ILE A 27 -4.38 -8.89 6.56
N PHE A 28 -3.50 -7.91 6.66
CA PHE A 28 -2.09 -8.16 6.94
C PHE A 28 -1.82 -8.44 8.42
N VAL A 29 -2.47 -7.72 9.33
CA VAL A 29 -2.25 -7.89 10.77
C VAL A 29 -3.17 -8.96 11.34
N GLU A 30 -4.50 -8.83 11.18
CA GLU A 30 -5.44 -9.75 11.82
C GLU A 30 -5.48 -11.14 11.16
N GLU A 31 -5.55 -11.21 9.83
CA GLU A 31 -5.68 -12.49 9.10
C GLU A 31 -4.32 -13.15 8.83
N MET A 32 -3.30 -12.39 8.41
CA MET A 32 -1.98 -12.92 8.07
C MET A 32 -0.98 -12.92 9.23
N GLY A 33 -1.27 -12.22 10.33
CA GLY A 33 -0.45 -12.23 11.54
C GLY A 33 0.88 -11.46 11.41
N TRP A 34 0.97 -10.47 10.53
CA TRP A 34 2.17 -9.64 10.37
C TRP A 34 2.26 -8.60 11.50
N THR A 35 2.71 -9.04 12.67
CA THR A 35 2.74 -8.22 13.90
C THR A 35 3.64 -7.00 13.82
N ASP A 36 4.62 -6.98 12.91
CA ASP A 36 5.52 -5.83 12.72
C ASP A 36 4.80 -4.61 12.12
N LEU A 37 3.61 -4.82 11.55
CA LEU A 37 2.74 -3.77 11.02
C LEU A 37 1.63 -3.34 11.99
N ASP A 38 1.57 -3.95 13.19
CA ASP A 38 0.52 -3.65 14.16
C ASP A 38 0.66 -2.23 14.72
N ARG A 39 -0.45 -1.50 14.74
CA ARG A 39 -0.55 -0.11 15.16
C ARG A 39 -1.79 0.10 16.02
N PRO A 40 -1.71 0.93 17.09
CA PRO A 40 -2.85 1.15 17.99
C PRO A 40 -4.10 1.75 17.34
N ASP A 41 -3.96 2.46 16.22
CA ASP A 41 -5.06 3.06 15.46
C ASP A 41 -5.78 2.06 14.53
N GLN A 42 -5.25 0.83 14.42
CA GLN A 42 -5.73 -0.22 13.52
C GLN A 42 -5.76 0.25 12.05
N LEU A 43 -4.80 1.11 11.69
CA LEU A 43 -4.55 1.52 10.33
C LEU A 43 -3.18 0.96 9.94
N GLU A 44 -3.14 0.05 8.97
CA GLU A 44 -1.87 -0.47 8.46
C GLU A 44 -1.28 0.55 7.50
N ILE A 45 -0.21 1.22 7.94
CA ILE A 45 0.55 2.23 7.21
C ILE A 45 2.02 1.93 7.43
N ASP A 46 2.78 1.75 6.35
CA ASP A 46 4.20 1.39 6.35
C ASP A 46 5.08 2.53 5.82
N GLN A 47 6.40 2.29 5.75
CA GLN A 47 7.37 3.27 5.25
C GLN A 47 7.24 3.58 3.75
N PHE A 48 6.44 2.80 3.02
CA PHE A 48 6.24 2.96 1.58
C PHE A 48 4.93 3.73 1.26
N ASP A 49 4.14 4.10 2.26
CA ASP A 49 3.00 5.03 2.14
C ASP A 49 3.49 6.48 2.03
N HIS A 50 4.13 6.81 0.91
CA HIS A 50 4.65 8.14 0.61
C HIS A 50 3.93 8.80 -0.57
N ASP A 51 4.21 10.08 -0.82
CA ASP A 51 3.56 10.95 -1.79
C ASP A 51 3.54 10.45 -3.24
N GLU A 52 4.59 9.75 -3.68
CA GLU A 52 4.66 9.15 -5.02
C GLU A 52 3.94 7.80 -5.16
N ALA A 53 3.21 7.33 -4.13
CA ALA A 53 2.43 6.09 -4.25
C ALA A 53 1.15 6.31 -5.07
N GLU A 54 0.85 5.34 -5.93
CA GLU A 54 -0.42 5.28 -6.65
C GLU A 54 -1.33 4.21 -6.02
N HIS A 55 -2.52 4.63 -5.64
CA HIS A 55 -3.51 3.83 -4.94
C HIS A 55 -4.62 3.45 -5.92
N HIS A 56 -4.81 2.15 -6.15
CA HIS A 56 -5.91 1.65 -6.96
C HIS A 56 -6.96 0.98 -6.08
N LEU A 57 -8.20 1.44 -6.17
CA LEU A 57 -9.30 0.99 -5.32
C LEU A 57 -10.43 0.44 -6.19
N VAL A 58 -11.06 -0.63 -5.71
CA VAL A 58 -12.30 -1.16 -6.28
C VAL A 58 -13.43 -0.89 -5.29
N ILE A 59 -14.39 -0.06 -5.68
CA ILE A 59 -15.64 0.13 -4.93
C ILE A 59 -16.75 -0.72 -5.55
N ARG A 60 -17.38 -1.58 -4.75
CA ARG A 60 -18.51 -2.43 -5.15
C ARG A 60 -19.64 -2.24 -4.15
N ASN A 61 -20.84 -1.91 -4.64
CA ASN A 61 -22.03 -1.65 -3.82
C ASN A 61 -21.83 -0.55 -2.76
N GLY A 62 -21.02 0.48 -3.08
CA GLY A 62 -20.72 1.58 -2.16
C GLY A 62 -19.62 1.29 -1.14
N GLU A 63 -19.05 0.09 -1.14
CA GLU A 63 -18.01 -0.32 -0.18
C GLU A 63 -16.69 -0.64 -0.89
N LEU A 64 -15.58 -0.48 -0.17
CA LEU A 64 -14.25 -0.89 -0.63
C LEU A 64 -14.19 -2.42 -0.71
N ALA A 65 -14.01 -2.93 -1.92
CA ALA A 65 -13.96 -4.36 -2.21
C ALA A 65 -12.56 -4.86 -2.59
N GLY A 66 -11.62 -3.94 -2.87
CA GLY A 66 -10.26 -4.29 -3.22
C GLY A 66 -9.35 -3.08 -3.26
N TYR A 67 -8.07 -3.31 -3.01
CA TYR A 67 -7.04 -2.29 -2.97
C TYR A 67 -5.71 -2.87 -3.49
N GLN A 68 -4.96 -2.08 -4.24
CA GLN A 68 -3.55 -2.31 -4.51
C GLN A 68 -2.79 -0.98 -4.51
N ARG A 69 -1.48 -1.05 -4.27
CA ARG A 69 -0.56 0.10 -4.29
C ARG A 69 0.53 -0.15 -5.33
N MET A 70 0.85 0.87 -6.11
CA MET A 70 2.02 0.89 -7.00
C MET A 70 3.01 1.92 -6.48
N LEU A 71 4.30 1.61 -6.56
CA LEU A 71 5.39 2.48 -6.13
C LEU A 71 6.38 2.63 -7.28
N PRO A 72 7.00 3.81 -7.45
CA PRO A 72 8.09 3.96 -8.39
C PRO A 72 9.31 3.14 -7.93
N THR A 73 9.92 2.40 -8.84
CA THR A 73 11.11 1.58 -8.56
C THR A 73 12.39 2.41 -8.44
N THR A 74 12.33 3.73 -8.66
CA THR A 74 13.41 4.70 -8.42
C THR A 74 13.60 5.06 -6.95
N ARG A 75 12.73 4.60 -6.06
CA ARG A 75 12.78 4.80 -4.61
C ARG A 75 12.78 3.47 -3.85
N PRO A 76 13.14 3.47 -2.56
CA PRO A 76 12.99 2.31 -1.69
C PRO A 76 11.59 1.72 -1.79
N HIS A 77 11.51 0.42 -2.02
CA HIS A 77 10.28 -0.36 -2.06
C HIS A 77 10.53 -1.75 -1.45
N LEU A 78 9.47 -2.56 -1.32
CA LEU A 78 9.55 -3.83 -0.60
C LEU A 78 10.69 -4.75 -1.07
N LEU A 79 10.93 -4.84 -2.38
CA LEU A 79 11.96 -5.70 -2.97
C LEU A 79 13.40 -5.20 -2.76
N THR A 80 13.61 -3.90 -2.55
CA THR A 80 14.96 -3.36 -2.26
C THR A 80 15.29 -3.41 -0.77
N ASP A 81 14.29 -3.19 0.09
CA ASP A 81 14.53 -2.89 1.51
C ASP A 81 14.19 -4.04 2.47
N VAL A 82 13.24 -4.91 2.08
CA VAL A 82 12.74 -5.98 2.96
C VAL A 82 12.96 -7.37 2.36
N LEU A 83 12.75 -7.51 1.06
CA LEU A 83 12.79 -8.79 0.34
C LEU A 83 13.95 -8.88 -0.66
N SER A 84 15.05 -8.17 -0.41
CA SER A 84 16.21 -8.13 -1.29
C SER A 84 16.83 -9.50 -1.55
N ASP A 85 16.72 -10.42 -0.58
CA ASP A 85 17.17 -11.81 -0.71
C ASP A 85 16.39 -12.63 -1.76
N LEU A 86 15.26 -12.14 -2.27
CA LEU A 86 14.52 -12.78 -3.37
C LEU A 86 15.13 -12.51 -4.75
N CYS A 87 16.09 -11.59 -4.87
CA CYS A 87 16.75 -11.26 -6.12
C CYS A 87 18.11 -11.97 -6.24
N GLU A 88 18.35 -12.62 -7.38
CA GLU A 88 19.69 -13.07 -7.76
C GLU A 88 20.52 -11.85 -8.22
N GLY A 89 21.05 -11.09 -7.26
CA GLY A 89 21.84 -9.88 -7.51
C GLY A 89 21.14 -8.59 -7.09
N GLN A 90 21.39 -7.51 -7.82
CA GLN A 90 20.81 -6.20 -7.48
C GLN A 90 19.30 -6.17 -7.79
N SER A 91 18.49 -5.76 -6.82
CA SER A 91 17.05 -5.60 -7.01
C SER A 91 16.75 -4.62 -8.16
N PRO A 92 15.77 -4.93 -9.02
CA PRO A 92 15.43 -4.09 -10.16
C PRO A 92 14.93 -2.73 -9.69
N SER A 93 15.56 -1.67 -10.19
CA SER A 93 15.27 -0.29 -9.81
C SER A 93 15.67 0.66 -10.94
N GLY A 94 14.86 1.68 -11.21
CA GLY A 94 15.18 2.71 -12.19
C GLY A 94 13.96 3.30 -12.89
N PRO A 95 14.11 4.39 -13.66
CA PRO A 95 12.98 5.12 -14.26
C PRO A 95 12.21 4.33 -15.34
N ASN A 96 12.73 3.19 -15.78
CA ASN A 96 12.14 2.34 -16.83
C ASN A 96 11.96 0.90 -16.37
N VAL A 97 11.93 0.67 -15.05
CA VAL A 97 11.74 -0.65 -14.42
C VAL A 97 10.33 -0.74 -13.88
#